data_AF-A0A436CJG0-F1
#
_entry.id   AF-A0A436CJG0-F1
#
_cell.length_a   1.000
_cell.length_b   1.000
_cell.length_c   1.000
_cell.angle_alpha   90.00
_cell.angle_beta   90.00
_cell.angle_gamma   90.00
#
_symmetry.space_group_name_H-M   'P 1'
#
loop_
_entity.id
_entity.type
_entity.pdbx_description
1 polymer ?
#
loop_
_entity_poly.entity_id
_entity_poly.type
_entity_poly.pdbx_seq_one_letter_code
_entity_poly.pdbx_strand_id
1 'polypeptide(L)'
;MQNIIDFPPAPKLDPFGRLDPATASALEIKGEQVFMGKGRCGECHVPAQSFMDNNMHDLKLERFYKVGQTFNDQVAIPDGPIKTFTLRGIKDSPPYLHDGRLMTLGDTVEFFNLVLGTKLDQSEKEALVAYLLTL
;
A
#
# COMPACT_ATOMS: atom_id res chain seq x y z
N MET A 1 -14.93 2.43 -25.91
CA MET A 1 -13.92 1.76 -25.06
C MET A 1 -12.68 2.64 -25.15
N GLN A 2 -12.56 3.64 -24.26
CA GLN A 2 -11.32 4.42 -24.17
C GLN A 2 -10.25 3.46 -23.64
N ASN A 3 -9.30 3.10 -24.48
CA ASN A 3 -8.11 2.40 -24.03
C ASN A 3 -7.35 3.38 -23.14
N ILE A 4 -7.49 3.22 -21.82
CA ILE A 4 -6.64 3.92 -20.87
C ILE A 4 -5.21 3.37 -21.12
N ILE A 5 -4.38 4.18 -21.79
CA ILE A 5 -2.91 4.03 -21.87
C ILE A 5 -2.28 4.74 -20.66
N ASP A 6 -3.08 5.08 -19.64
CA ASP A 6 -2.71 5.95 -18.53
C ASP A 6 -3.06 5.30 -17.19
N PHE A 7 -2.67 5.92 -16.08
CA PHE A 7 -3.18 5.56 -14.76
C PHE A 7 -4.51 6.26 -14.46
N PRO A 8 -5.35 5.69 -13.57
CA PRO A 8 -6.52 6.41 -13.05
C PRO A 8 -6.12 7.80 -12.51
N PRO A 9 -6.97 8.83 -12.63
CA PRO A 9 -6.64 10.19 -12.25
C PRO A 9 -6.43 10.31 -10.74
N ALA A 10 -5.36 11.03 -10.36
CA ALA A 10 -5.06 11.46 -8.99
C ALA A 10 -4.85 12.99 -9.00
N PRO A 11 -5.94 13.77 -8.99
CA PRO A 11 -5.89 15.22 -9.28
C PRO A 11 -5.17 16.05 -8.22
N LYS A 12 -4.94 15.49 -7.03
CA LYS A 12 -4.21 16.14 -5.94
C LYS A 12 -2.70 15.95 -6.02
N LEU A 13 -2.20 15.15 -6.98
CA LEU A 13 -0.77 14.94 -7.16
C LEU A 13 -0.18 15.95 -8.14
N ASP A 14 1.01 16.42 -7.82
CA ASP A 14 1.87 17.18 -8.71
C ASP A 14 2.55 16.26 -9.76
N PRO A 15 3.29 16.81 -10.73
CA PRO A 15 4.00 16.01 -11.75
C PRO A 15 5.07 15.05 -11.20
N PHE A 16 5.47 15.18 -9.93
CA PHE A 16 6.44 14.30 -9.25
C PHE A 16 5.75 13.24 -8.38
N GLY A 17 4.42 13.18 -8.40
CA GLY A 17 3.63 12.23 -7.62
C GLY A 17 3.49 12.61 -6.16
N ARG A 18 3.73 13.87 -5.79
CA ARG A 18 3.58 14.39 -4.42
C ARG A 18 2.26 15.13 -4.28
N LEU A 19 1.67 15.14 -3.09
CA LEU A 19 0.46 15.94 -2.85
C LEU A 19 0.74 17.44 -3.02
N ASP A 20 -0.11 18.13 -3.77
CA ASP A 20 -0.16 19.58 -3.81
C ASP A 20 -0.82 20.12 -2.52
N PRO A 21 -0.08 20.85 -1.65
CA PRO A 21 -0.62 21.41 -0.42
C PRO A 21 -1.78 22.39 -0.62
N ALA A 22 -1.96 22.95 -1.83
CA ALA A 22 -3.07 23.84 -2.15
C ALA A 22 -4.41 23.09 -2.32
N THR A 23 -4.37 21.78 -2.58
CA THR A 23 -5.55 20.96 -2.86
C THR A 23 -5.76 19.81 -1.88
N ALA A 24 -4.71 19.38 -1.19
CA ALA A 24 -4.74 18.33 -0.20
C ALA A 24 -5.15 18.83 1.19
N SER A 25 -5.90 18.00 1.92
CA SER A 25 -6.25 18.23 3.32
C SER A 25 -5.04 17.97 4.23
N ALA A 26 -5.09 18.52 5.45
CA ALA A 26 -4.05 18.28 6.45
C ALA A 26 -3.87 16.79 6.80
N LEU A 27 -4.96 16.00 6.76
CA LEU A 27 -4.91 14.55 7.03
C LEU A 27 -4.20 13.79 5.89
N GLU A 28 -4.47 14.16 4.64
CA GLU A 28 -3.80 13.57 3.46
C GLU A 28 -2.31 13.91 3.45
N ILE A 29 -1.95 15.16 3.76
CA ILE A 29 -0.55 15.59 3.89
C ILE A 29 0.17 14.82 5.02
N LYS A 30 -0.48 14.66 6.19
CA LYS A 30 0.04 13.80 7.25
C LYS A 30 0.24 12.36 6.76
N GLY A 31 -0.71 11.85 5.97
CA GLY A 31 -0.63 10.51 5.39
C GLY A 31 0.58 10.34 4.48
N GLU A 32 0.85 11.30 3.60
CA GLU A 32 2.06 11.29 2.77
C GLU A 32 3.34 11.34 3.61
N GLN A 33 3.38 12.14 4.68
CA GLN A 33 4.53 12.19 5.59
C GLN A 33 4.78 10.85 6.29
N VAL A 34 3.72 10.17 6.74
CA VAL A 34 3.83 8.81 7.31
C VAL A 34 4.28 7.83 6.24
N PHE A 35 3.72 7.90 5.03
CA PHE A 35 4.03 7.01 3.91
C PHE A 35 5.51 7.08 3.51
N MET A 36 6.06 8.28 3.41
CA MET A 36 7.47 8.52 3.07
C MET A 36 8.42 8.39 4.28
N GLY A 37 7.88 8.34 5.50
CA GLY A 37 8.62 8.32 6.75
C GLY A 37 8.39 7.04 7.54
N LYS A 38 7.75 7.18 8.72
CA LYS A 38 7.58 6.10 9.71
C LYS A 38 6.92 4.83 9.16
N GLY A 39 6.00 4.98 8.21
CA GLY A 39 5.32 3.86 7.54
C GLY A 39 6.20 3.10 6.57
N ARG A 40 7.33 3.67 6.12
CA ARG A 40 8.30 3.08 5.19
C ARG A 40 7.72 2.62 3.85
N CYS A 41 6.50 3.02 3.52
CA CYS A 41 5.78 2.58 2.33
C CYS A 41 6.49 3.07 1.05
N GLY A 42 7.04 4.28 1.08
CA GLY A 42 7.78 4.89 -0.02
C GLY A 42 9.14 4.26 -0.33
N GLU A 43 9.62 3.29 0.47
CA GLU A 43 10.85 2.55 0.16
C GLU A 43 10.67 1.61 -1.04
N CYS A 44 9.45 1.08 -1.23
CA CYS A 44 9.08 0.25 -2.38
C CYS A 44 8.12 0.99 -3.33
N HIS A 45 7.18 1.77 -2.79
CA HIS A 45 6.18 2.49 -3.58
C HIS A 45 6.63 3.91 -3.91
N VAL A 46 7.60 4.04 -4.82
CA VAL A 46 8.26 5.30 -5.14
C VAL A 46 7.36 6.22 -5.97
N PRO A 47 7.00 7.44 -5.50
CA PRO A 47 6.07 8.33 -6.21
C PRO A 47 6.49 8.68 -7.64
N ALA A 48 7.77 9.01 -7.84
CA ALA A 48 8.33 9.37 -9.15
C ALA A 48 8.30 8.22 -10.18
N GLN A 49 8.07 6.99 -9.73
CA GLN A 49 7.96 5.79 -10.58
C GLN A 49 6.54 5.25 -10.59
N SER A 50 5.53 6.12 -10.47
CA SER A 50 4.12 5.73 -10.41
C SER A 50 3.84 4.78 -9.24
N PHE A 51 4.43 5.05 -8.07
CA PHE A 51 4.20 4.30 -6.83
C PHE A 51 4.59 2.83 -6.91
N MET A 52 5.66 2.51 -7.63
CA MET A 52 6.31 1.21 -7.65
C MET A 52 7.81 1.36 -7.89
N ASP A 53 8.59 0.32 -7.65
CA ASP A 53 10.04 0.32 -7.87
C ASP A 53 10.48 -0.69 -8.94
N ASN A 54 9.52 -1.35 -9.60
CA ASN A 54 9.74 -2.43 -10.57
C ASN A 54 10.52 -3.65 -10.02
N ASN A 55 10.61 -3.82 -8.70
CA ASN A 55 11.27 -4.96 -8.06
C ASN A 55 10.28 -5.94 -7.44
N MET A 56 10.83 -7.05 -6.96
CA MET A 56 10.15 -8.07 -6.17
C MET A 56 10.66 -8.00 -4.73
N HIS A 57 9.76 -8.08 -3.76
CA HIS A 57 10.10 -8.07 -2.33
C HIS A 57 9.47 -9.25 -1.62
N ASP A 58 10.25 -9.91 -0.77
CA ASP A 58 9.76 -10.98 0.07
C ASP A 58 9.41 -10.42 1.45
N LEU A 59 8.13 -10.45 1.79
CA LEU A 59 7.64 -9.99 3.09
C LEU A 59 7.98 -10.94 4.23
N LYS A 60 8.48 -12.15 3.96
CA LYS A 60 8.90 -13.18 4.93
C LYS A 60 7.80 -13.59 5.92
N LEU A 61 6.55 -13.64 5.46
CA LEU A 61 5.37 -13.81 6.32
C LEU A 61 5.37 -15.11 7.12
N GLU A 62 6.12 -16.12 6.69
CA GLU A 62 6.32 -17.39 7.38
C GLU A 62 6.87 -17.23 8.81
N ARG A 63 7.38 -16.05 9.19
CA ARG A 63 7.70 -15.74 10.59
C ARG A 63 6.48 -15.67 11.53
N PHE A 64 5.27 -15.57 11.00
CA PHE A 64 4.03 -15.40 11.77
C PHE A 64 3.17 -16.67 11.86
N TYR A 65 3.54 -17.76 11.17
CA TYR A 65 2.78 -19.01 11.17
C TYR A 65 3.70 -20.23 11.02
N LYS A 66 3.17 -21.43 11.27
CA LYS A 66 3.92 -22.67 11.03
C LYS A 66 3.72 -23.11 9.59
N VAL A 67 4.81 -23.15 8.82
CA VAL A 67 4.79 -23.65 7.44
C VAL A 67 4.32 -25.10 7.41
N GLY A 68 3.43 -25.42 6.46
CA GLY A 68 2.82 -26.74 6.30
C GLY A 68 1.58 -26.97 7.17
N GLN A 69 1.20 -26.03 8.03
CA GLN A 69 -0.05 -26.12 8.79
C GLN A 69 -1.26 -25.85 7.89
N THR A 70 -2.31 -26.66 8.03
CA THR A 70 -3.56 -26.48 7.29
C THR A 70 -4.55 -25.61 8.07
N PHE A 71 -5.13 -24.61 7.39
CA PHE A 71 -6.22 -23.77 7.86
C PHE A 71 -7.31 -23.77 6.80
N ASN A 72 -8.54 -24.17 7.13
CA ASN A 72 -9.67 -24.23 6.18
C ASN A 72 -9.30 -24.92 4.86
N ASP A 73 -8.71 -26.10 4.94
CA ASP A 73 -8.21 -26.90 3.80
C ASP A 73 -7.11 -26.23 2.94
N GLN A 74 -6.58 -25.08 3.37
CA GLN A 74 -5.43 -24.41 2.76
C GLN A 74 -4.16 -24.65 3.56
N VAL A 75 -3.08 -25.05 2.88
CA VAL A 75 -1.77 -25.26 3.50
C VAL A 75 -1.02 -23.94 3.52
N ALA A 76 -0.62 -23.48 4.71
CA ALA A 76 0.17 -22.28 4.88
C ALA A 76 1.60 -22.51 4.35
N ILE A 77 1.94 -21.85 3.25
CA ILE A 77 3.26 -21.88 2.61
C ILE A 77 3.81 -20.45 2.45
N PRO A 78 5.13 -20.27 2.42
CA PRO A 78 5.72 -18.96 2.17
C PRO A 78 5.28 -18.39 0.82
N ASP A 79 4.89 -17.11 0.79
CA ASP A 79 4.49 -16.42 -0.44
C ASP A 79 5.70 -16.18 -1.37
N GLY A 80 6.90 -16.04 -0.79
CA GLY A 80 8.12 -15.67 -1.51
C GLY A 80 8.10 -14.21 -1.99
N PRO A 81 8.99 -13.86 -2.94
CA PRO A 81 9.03 -12.51 -3.50
C PRO A 81 7.76 -12.18 -4.29
N ILE A 82 7.16 -11.04 -4.00
CA ILE A 82 5.99 -10.50 -4.69
C ILE A 82 6.37 -9.19 -5.37
N LYS A 83 5.87 -8.96 -6.58
CA LYS A 83 6.12 -7.71 -7.30
C LYS A 83 5.48 -6.53 -6.58
N THR A 84 6.21 -5.42 -6.45
CA THR A 84 5.59 -4.13 -6.10
C THR A 84 4.71 -3.65 -7.26
N PHE A 85 3.39 -3.70 -7.08
CA PHE A 85 2.45 -3.10 -8.04
C PHE A 85 2.26 -1.61 -7.74
N THR A 86 1.86 -0.86 -8.76
CA THR A 86 1.50 0.55 -8.61
C THR A 86 0.39 0.74 -7.58
N LEU A 87 0.43 1.86 -6.85
CA LEU A 87 -0.70 2.30 -6.03
C LEU A 87 -1.61 3.31 -6.75
N ARG A 88 -1.33 3.66 -8.01
CA ARG A 88 -2.23 4.51 -8.79
C ARG A 88 -3.56 3.79 -9.04
N GLY A 89 -4.66 4.40 -8.62
CA GLY A 89 -6.00 3.80 -8.69
C GLY A 89 -6.29 2.76 -7.61
N ILE A 90 -5.50 2.69 -6.53
CA ILE A 90 -5.65 1.68 -5.48
C ILE A 90 -7.04 1.72 -4.82
N LYS A 91 -7.66 2.89 -4.74
CA LYS A 91 -9.02 3.06 -4.19
C LYS A 91 -10.10 2.25 -4.94
N ASP A 92 -9.87 1.88 -6.19
CA ASP A 92 -10.87 1.27 -7.08
C ASP A 92 -10.70 -0.25 -7.25
N SER A 93 -9.78 -0.88 -6.51
CA SER A 93 -9.38 -2.29 -6.73
C SER A 93 -9.34 -3.20 -5.48
N PRO A 94 -10.35 -3.20 -4.61
CA PRO A 94 -10.45 -4.22 -3.58
C PRO A 94 -10.77 -5.62 -4.19
N PRO A 95 -10.37 -6.73 -3.54
CA PRO A 95 -9.53 -6.80 -2.35
C PRO A 95 -8.04 -6.63 -2.68
N TYR A 96 -7.24 -6.36 -1.64
CA TYR A 96 -5.83 -6.01 -1.70
C TYR A 96 -4.90 -7.18 -1.35
N LEU A 97 -3.61 -6.99 -1.68
CA LEU A 97 -2.55 -8.01 -1.72
C LEU A 97 -2.75 -9.05 -2.83
N HIS A 98 -1.68 -9.75 -3.20
CA HIS A 98 -1.64 -10.65 -4.36
C HIS A 98 -2.62 -11.82 -4.30
N ASP A 99 -3.09 -12.18 -3.10
CA ASP A 99 -4.05 -13.26 -2.86
C ASP A 99 -5.42 -12.76 -2.36
N GLY A 100 -5.63 -11.44 -2.33
CA GLY A 100 -6.90 -10.83 -1.97
C GLY A 100 -7.30 -10.99 -0.50
N ARG A 101 -6.37 -11.30 0.41
CA ARG A 101 -6.70 -11.51 1.83
C ARG A 101 -7.07 -10.22 2.59
N LEU A 102 -6.82 -9.05 2.01
CA LEU A 102 -7.01 -7.75 2.67
C LEU A 102 -8.22 -7.04 2.05
N MET A 103 -9.33 -6.96 2.78
CA MET A 103 -10.61 -6.51 2.19
C MET A 103 -10.69 -5.00 1.98
N THR A 104 -9.99 -4.23 2.82
CA THR A 104 -10.01 -2.76 2.80
C THR A 104 -8.60 -2.15 2.79
N LEU A 105 -8.51 -0.87 2.44
CA LEU A 105 -7.26 -0.12 2.62
C LEU A 105 -6.83 -0.05 4.09
N GLY A 106 -7.80 0.00 5.01
CA GLY A 106 -7.53 -0.07 6.44
C GLY A 106 -6.85 -1.39 6.84
N ASP A 107 -7.37 -2.53 6.35
CA ASP A 107 -6.75 -3.85 6.57
C ASP A 107 -5.35 -3.91 5.96
N THR A 108 -5.15 -3.27 4.81
CA THR A 108 -3.85 -3.18 4.15
C THR A 108 -2.84 -2.40 4.99
N VAL A 109 -3.23 -1.22 5.49
CA VAL A 109 -2.39 -0.41 6.36
C VAL A 109 -2.06 -1.14 7.66
N GLU A 110 -3.04 -1.80 8.29
CA GLU A 110 -2.80 -2.57 9.51
C GLU A 110 -1.89 -3.77 9.27
N PHE A 111 -2.10 -4.50 8.17
CA PHE A 111 -1.24 -5.62 7.79
C PHE A 111 0.22 -5.19 7.66
N PHE A 112 0.52 -4.13 6.92
CA PHE A 112 1.89 -3.65 6.77
C PHE A 112 2.46 -3.03 8.06
N ASN A 113 1.62 -2.41 8.89
CA ASN A 113 2.02 -1.96 10.22
C ASN A 113 2.56 -3.11 11.09
N LEU A 114 1.87 -4.25 11.10
CA LEU A 114 2.26 -5.46 11.83
C LEU A 114 3.47 -6.15 11.19
N VAL A 115 3.43 -6.35 9.87
CA VAL A 115 4.47 -7.07 9.13
C VAL A 115 5.80 -6.32 9.17
N LEU A 116 5.80 -5.00 8.98
CA LEU A 116 7.02 -4.19 9.00
C LEU A 116 7.42 -3.72 10.40
N GLY A 117 6.55 -3.90 11.41
CA GLY A 117 6.80 -3.51 12.79
C GLY A 117 6.96 -2.00 12.99
N THR A 118 6.25 -1.19 12.19
CA THR A 118 6.40 0.29 12.18
C THR A 118 5.76 0.98 13.39
N LYS A 119 4.88 0.28 14.12
CA LYS A 119 4.22 0.77 15.34
C LYS A 119 3.48 2.09 15.10
N LEU A 120 2.72 2.14 14.00
CA LEU A 120 1.86 3.26 13.68
C LEU A 120 0.70 3.35 14.68
N ASP A 121 0.43 4.57 15.14
CA ASP A 121 -0.75 4.83 15.95
C ASP A 121 -2.02 4.94 15.09
N GLN A 122 -3.18 5.04 15.75
CA GLN A 122 -4.47 5.10 15.04
C GLN A 122 -4.57 6.30 14.10
N SER A 123 -4.06 7.46 14.50
CA SER A 123 -4.12 8.68 13.69
C SER A 123 -3.19 8.59 12.47
N GLU A 124 -2.03 7.95 12.60
CA GLU A 124 -1.12 7.70 11.48
C GLU A 124 -1.73 6.72 10.47
N LYS A 125 -2.41 5.68 10.93
CA LYS A 125 -3.10 4.72 10.06
C LYS A 125 -4.27 5.36 9.31
N GLU A 126 -5.08 6.17 9.98
CA GLU A 126 -6.16 6.93 9.35
C GLU A 126 -5.62 7.91 8.30
N ALA A 127 -4.51 8.58 8.60
CA ALA A 127 -3.84 9.47 7.67
C ALA A 127 -3.32 8.71 6.43
N LEU A 128 -2.72 7.52 6.61
CA LEU A 128 -2.31 6.68 5.48
C LEU A 128 -3.49 6.28 4.59
N VAL A 129 -4.62 5.86 5.17
CA VAL A 129 -5.81 5.52 4.39
C VAL A 129 -6.30 6.75 3.61
N ALA A 130 -6.37 7.93 4.25
CA ALA A 130 -6.74 9.17 3.57
C ALA A 130 -5.80 9.47 2.38
N TYR A 131 -4.49 9.30 2.56
CA TYR A 131 -3.52 9.47 1.48
C TYR A 131 -3.69 8.46 0.35
N LEU A 132 -3.86 7.17 0.66
CA LEU A 132 -4.07 6.12 -0.35
C LEU A 132 -5.33 6.36 -1.20
N LEU A 133 -6.37 6.97 -0.61
CA LEU A 133 -7.59 7.37 -1.34
C LEU A 133 -7.36 8.52 -2.33
N THR A 134 -6.22 9.22 -2.25
CA THR A 134 -5.85 10.25 -3.24
C THR A 134 -5.16 9.67 -4.47
N LEU A 135 -4.66 8.43 -4.40
CA LEU A 135 -3.87 7.76 -5.43
C LEU A 135 -4.75 7.05 -6.47
#